data_AF-A0AAU4BCU5-F1
#
_entry.id   AF-A0AAU4BCU5-F1
#
_cell.length_a   1.000
_cell.length_b   1.000
_cell.length_c   1.000
_cell.angle_alpha   90.00
_cell.angle_beta   90.00
_cell.angle_gamma   90.00
#
_symmetry.space_group_name_H-M   'P 1'
#
loop_
_entity.id
_entity.type
_entity.pdbx_description
1 polymer ?
#
loop_
_entity_poly.entity_id
_entity_poly.type
_entity_poly.pdbx_seq_one_letter_code
_entity_poly.pdbx_strand_id
1 'polypeptide(L)'
;MSENGPLNPVEQNELLQQITLALTHALPAGWGECRVVHRSLGSHSETVGQLRMVTGPGLPTPFDVPAELGELFERLRAGAHTPGLGTWFTATFTLTFPFSYSVQYDREGEPAWTSAPAPEAFEEERRRFSRDAEHTPAWLGERGATGQELRIAKPFDGTAPDGRPEVRRPELPGGERDAVVRYLEEAPIVLAARSFDSDALDPGQARNVPLTFHTDGTWIWPGAVGYYLRTHGVPPEPELVAHIREGGFRLPDVADDVRSAAVEAITGSA
;
A
#
# COMPACT_ATOMS: atom_id res chain seq x y z
N MET A 1 20.49 30.13 4.36
CA MET A 1 21.20 28.92 4.80
C MET A 1 20.30 28.24 5.81
N SER A 2 19.47 27.29 5.38
CA SER A 2 18.63 26.54 6.30
C SER A 2 19.41 25.29 6.69
N GLU A 3 19.93 25.27 7.91
CA GLU A 3 20.58 24.10 8.50
C GLU A 3 19.51 23.02 8.70
N ASN A 4 19.56 21.95 7.91
CA ASN A 4 18.81 20.71 8.13
C ASN A 4 19.42 19.92 9.32
N GLY A 5 19.48 20.55 10.49
CA GLY A 5 19.83 19.92 11.76
C GLY A 5 18.59 19.42 12.50
N PRO A 6 18.75 18.58 13.54
CA PRO A 6 17.65 18.23 14.45
C PRO A 6 17.06 19.52 15.05
N LEU A 7 15.72 19.58 15.17
CA LEU A 7 15.05 20.74 15.77
C LEU A 7 15.54 20.90 17.21
N ASN A 8 15.90 22.12 17.59
CA ASN A 8 16.23 22.39 18.98
C ASN A 8 14.94 22.43 19.84
N PRO A 9 15.03 22.30 21.18
CA PRO A 9 13.85 22.27 22.04
C PRO A 9 12.96 23.53 21.97
N VAL A 10 13.53 24.68 21.58
CA VAL A 10 12.79 25.94 21.42
C VAL A 10 11.94 25.89 20.16
N GLU A 11 12.52 25.51 19.02
CA GLU A 11 11.80 25.39 17.75
C GLU A 11 10.71 24.32 17.81
N GLN A 12 10.98 23.21 18.52
CA GLN A 12 9.97 22.19 18.80
C GLN A 12 8.79 22.78 19.58
N ASN A 13 9.05 23.56 20.63
CA ASN A 13 7.99 24.20 21.42
C ASN A 13 7.22 25.23 20.58
N GLU A 14 7.89 26.00 19.72
CA GLU A 14 7.24 26.95 18.81
C GLU A 14 6.26 26.26 17.84
N LEU A 15 6.62 25.10 17.30
CA LEU A 15 5.72 24.30 16.45
C LEU A 15 4.50 23.81 17.24
N LEU A 16 4.70 23.32 18.46
CA LEU A 16 3.60 22.87 19.32
C LEU A 16 2.65 24.03 19.70
N GLN A 17 3.18 25.23 19.90
CA GLN A 17 2.39 26.45 20.11
C GLN A 17 1.61 26.84 18.84
N GLN A 18 2.21 26.74 17.65
CA GLN A 18 1.52 26.99 16.38
C GLN A 18 0.36 26.00 16.17
N ILE A 19 0.57 24.71 16.45
CA ILE A 19 -0.48 23.68 16.40
C ILE A 19 -1.61 24.02 17.38
N THR A 20 -1.25 24.42 18.62
CA THR A 20 -2.23 24.81 19.65
C THR A 20 -3.06 26.02 19.21
N LEU A 21 -2.42 27.03 18.63
CA LEU A 21 -3.08 28.24 18.14
C LEU A 21 -4.03 27.93 16.98
N ALA A 22 -3.56 27.15 15.99
CA ALA A 22 -4.36 26.72 14.85
C ALA A 22 -5.62 25.96 15.28
N LEU A 23 -5.48 25.02 16.22
CA LEU A 23 -6.61 24.31 16.81
C LEU A 23 -7.56 25.25 17.55
N THR A 24 -7.04 26.16 18.36
CA THR A 24 -7.88 27.08 19.14
C THR A 24 -8.79 27.94 18.24
N HIS A 25 -8.34 28.31 17.05
CA HIS A 25 -9.16 29.04 16.07
C HIS A 25 -10.20 28.17 15.37
N ALA A 26 -9.92 26.88 15.16
CA ALA A 26 -10.82 25.96 14.47
C ALA A 26 -11.86 25.32 15.39
N LEU A 27 -11.60 25.26 16.70
CA LEU A 27 -12.43 24.57 17.66
C LEU A 27 -13.76 25.30 17.92
N PRO A 28 -14.91 24.59 17.85
CA PRO A 28 -16.22 25.19 18.08
C PRO A 28 -16.45 25.48 19.56
N ALA A 29 -17.38 26.38 19.88
CA ALA A 29 -17.78 26.64 21.26
C ALA A 29 -18.26 25.36 21.97
N GLY A 30 -17.89 25.19 23.24
CA GLY A 30 -18.30 24.04 24.07
C GLY A 30 -17.44 22.78 23.88
N TRP A 31 -16.29 22.86 23.20
CA TRP A 31 -15.31 21.78 23.15
C TRP A 31 -14.69 21.53 24.54
N GLY A 32 -14.38 20.27 24.85
CA GLY A 32 -13.72 19.86 26.10
C GLY A 32 -12.35 19.23 25.86
N GLU A 33 -12.26 18.34 24.88
CA GLU A 33 -10.99 17.74 24.43
C GLU A 33 -10.98 17.66 22.90
N CYS A 34 -9.83 17.97 22.30
CA CYS A 34 -9.51 17.76 20.91
C CYS A 34 -8.32 16.81 20.82
N ARG A 35 -8.46 15.74 20.05
CA ARG A 35 -7.38 14.79 19.75
C ARG A 35 -7.11 14.83 18.26
N VAL A 36 -5.87 15.14 17.89
CA VAL A 36 -5.37 15.04 16.52
C VAL A 36 -4.35 13.92 16.45
N VAL A 37 -4.51 13.04 15.48
CA VAL A 37 -3.54 12.00 15.15
C VAL A 37 -2.98 12.30 13.78
N HIS A 38 -1.68 12.53 13.71
CA HIS A 38 -0.95 12.68 12.46
C HIS A 38 -0.09 11.45 12.21
N ARG A 39 -0.22 10.87 11.02
CA ARG A 39 0.53 9.69 10.57
C ARG A 39 1.33 10.08 9.35
N SER A 40 2.60 9.68 9.29
CA SER A 40 3.49 10.05 8.19
C SER A 40 4.53 8.97 7.92
N LEU A 41 4.70 8.65 6.64
CA LEU A 41 5.66 7.69 6.09
C LEU A 41 6.07 8.15 4.69
N GLY A 42 7.36 8.48 4.51
CA GLY A 42 7.84 9.04 3.25
C GLY A 42 7.09 10.31 2.85
N SER A 43 6.47 10.28 1.67
CA SER A 43 5.57 11.33 1.15
C SER A 43 4.08 11.13 1.50
N HIS A 44 3.70 10.00 2.11
CA HIS A 44 2.32 9.72 2.50
C HIS A 44 2.05 10.22 3.91
N SER A 45 1.03 11.05 4.10
CA SER A 45 0.60 11.49 5.42
C SER A 45 -0.91 11.67 5.54
N GLU A 46 -1.41 11.45 6.75
CA GLU A 46 -2.82 11.61 7.11
C GLU A 46 -2.92 12.37 8.43
N THR A 47 -3.83 13.35 8.50
CA THR A 47 -4.13 14.06 9.74
C THR A 47 -5.61 13.93 10.04
N VAL A 48 -5.94 13.24 11.13
CA VAL A 48 -7.31 12.98 11.54
C VAL A 48 -7.59 13.59 12.91
N GLY A 49 -8.79 14.14 13.07
CA GLY A 49 -9.19 14.87 14.26
C GLY A 49 -10.45 14.31 14.89
N GLN A 50 -10.49 14.27 16.22
CA GLN A 50 -11.68 13.95 17.01
C GLN A 50 -11.91 14.98 18.11
N LEU A 51 -13.17 15.33 18.36
CA LEU A 51 -13.59 16.25 19.41
C LEU A 51 -14.52 15.57 20.39
N ARG A 52 -14.34 15.90 21.66
CA ARG A 52 -15.31 15.63 22.72
C ARG A 52 -15.82 16.95 23.27
N MET A 53 -17.14 17.16 23.18
CA MET A 53 -17.81 18.34 23.72
C MET A 53 -17.98 18.24 25.25
N VAL A 54 -17.99 19.38 25.94
CA VAL A 54 -18.29 19.46 27.39
C VAL A 54 -19.73 19.02 27.66
N THR A 55 -20.65 19.35 26.74
CA THR A 55 -22.06 19.00 26.81
C THR A 55 -22.44 18.13 25.61
N GLY A 56 -23.10 16.99 25.85
CA GLY A 56 -23.52 16.07 24.79
C GLY A 56 -23.35 14.61 25.21
N PRO A 57 -23.49 13.65 24.27
CA PRO A 57 -23.43 12.21 24.56
C PRO A 57 -22.04 11.72 25.04
N GLY A 58 -21.03 12.59 25.12
CA GLY A 58 -19.69 12.29 25.63
C GLY A 58 -18.80 11.49 24.67
N LEU A 59 -19.35 11.00 23.55
CA LEU A 59 -18.61 10.27 22.52
C LEU A 59 -17.77 11.24 21.66
N PRO A 60 -16.52 10.88 21.33
CA PRO A 60 -15.73 11.63 20.37
C PRO A 60 -16.36 11.61 18.97
N THR A 61 -16.39 12.77 18.30
CA THR A 61 -16.86 12.90 16.91
C THR A 61 -15.74 13.40 16.01
N PRO A 62 -15.69 13.00 14.73
CA PRO A 62 -14.74 13.57 13.78
C PRO A 62 -14.86 15.10 13.69
N PHE A 63 -13.76 15.77 13.41
CA PHE A 63 -13.77 17.20 13.06
C PHE A 63 -12.83 17.50 11.90
N ASP A 64 -13.15 18.56 11.17
CA ASP A 64 -12.35 19.04 10.05
C ASP A 64 -11.07 19.68 10.56
N VAL A 65 -9.97 18.95 10.45
CA VAL A 65 -8.65 19.43 10.87
C VAL A 65 -8.15 20.48 9.87
N PRO A 66 -7.67 21.65 10.33
CA PRO A 66 -7.07 22.63 9.43
C PRO A 66 -5.87 22.03 8.70
N ALA A 67 -5.81 22.20 7.38
CA ALA A 67 -4.78 21.58 6.53
C ALA A 67 -3.35 21.97 6.95
N GLU A 68 -3.16 23.18 7.46
CA GLU A 68 -1.88 23.69 7.98
C GLU A 68 -1.27 22.82 9.10
N LEU A 69 -2.08 22.06 9.85
CA LEU A 69 -1.57 21.17 10.88
C LEU A 69 -0.66 20.08 10.30
N GLY A 70 -0.98 19.58 9.09
CA GLY A 70 -0.15 18.57 8.42
C GLY A 70 1.27 19.07 8.24
N GLU A 71 1.45 20.28 7.71
CA GLU A 71 2.77 20.89 7.52
C GLU A 71 3.52 21.12 8.84
N LEU A 72 2.81 21.53 9.89
CA LEU A 72 3.41 21.72 11.22
C LEU A 72 3.91 20.39 11.81
N PHE A 73 3.14 19.32 11.67
CA PHE A 73 3.57 17.98 12.10
C PHE A 73 4.72 17.44 11.25
N GLU A 74 4.74 17.67 9.94
CA GLU A 74 5.87 17.26 9.10
C GLU A 74 7.18 17.98 9.47
N ARG A 75 7.10 19.27 9.82
CA ARG A 75 8.25 20.01 10.36
C ARG A 75 8.72 19.43 11.69
N LEU A 76 7.79 19.12 12.58
CA LEU A 76 8.06 18.48 13.88
C LEU A 76 8.72 17.10 13.69
N ARG A 77 8.25 16.35 12.70
CA ARG A 77 8.76 15.03 12.32
C ARG A 77 10.18 15.10 11.79
N ALA A 78 10.44 16.05 10.89
CA ALA A 78 11.76 16.27 10.31
C ALA A 78 12.81 16.56 11.38
N GLY A 79 12.47 17.37 12.39
CA GLY A 79 13.40 17.69 13.47
C GLY A 79 13.57 16.61 14.53
N ALA A 80 12.61 15.68 14.65
CA ALA A 80 12.72 14.53 15.55
C ALA A 80 13.60 13.41 14.97
N HIS A 81 14.06 13.55 13.72
CA HIS A 81 14.97 12.61 13.09
C HIS A 81 16.33 12.57 13.79
N THR A 82 16.74 11.37 14.18
CA THR A 82 18.08 11.09 14.68
C THR A 82 18.72 10.01 13.80
N PRO A 83 19.91 10.23 13.22
CA PRO A 83 20.57 9.22 12.39
C PRO A 83 20.72 7.89 13.13
N GLY A 84 20.41 6.77 12.45
CA GLY A 84 20.44 5.42 13.03
C GLY A 84 19.19 5.06 13.83
N LEU A 85 18.50 6.03 14.45
CA LEU A 85 17.25 5.80 15.17
C LEU A 85 16.00 6.10 14.31
N GLY A 86 16.11 6.97 13.31
CA GLY A 86 15.00 7.43 12.48
C GLY A 86 14.14 8.48 13.18
N THR A 87 12.85 8.52 12.84
CA THR A 87 11.85 9.42 13.42
C THR A 87 10.58 8.65 13.78
N TRP A 88 9.55 9.35 14.27
CA TRP A 88 8.25 8.77 14.58
C TRP A 88 7.35 8.64 13.34
N PHE A 89 6.40 7.71 13.38
CA PHE A 89 5.40 7.49 12.35
C PHE A 89 4.03 8.03 12.73
N THR A 90 3.70 8.02 14.03
CA THR A 90 2.44 8.58 14.54
C THR A 90 2.72 9.60 15.62
N ALA A 91 2.16 10.80 15.48
CA ALA A 91 2.09 11.81 16.53
C ALA A 91 0.63 11.97 16.97
N THR A 92 0.38 11.81 18.27
CA THR A 92 -0.94 12.06 18.87
C THR A 92 -0.87 13.31 19.72
N PHE A 93 -1.54 14.36 19.28
CA PHE A 93 -1.66 15.63 19.98
C PHE A 93 -3.03 15.73 20.63
N THR A 94 -3.06 15.94 21.95
CA THR A 94 -4.31 16.10 22.71
C THR A 94 -4.33 17.49 23.35
N LEU A 95 -5.34 18.28 23.01
CA LEU A 95 -5.62 19.59 23.59
C LEU A 95 -6.86 19.48 24.48
N THR A 96 -6.75 19.91 25.74
CA THR A 96 -7.82 19.88 26.73
C THR A 96 -8.11 21.29 27.22
N PHE A 97 -9.40 21.63 27.30
CA PHE A 97 -9.86 22.92 27.82
C PHE A 97 -9.44 23.09 29.30
N PRO A 98 -8.96 24.27 29.73
CA PRO A 98 -8.87 25.51 28.97
C PRO A 98 -7.76 25.51 27.91
N PHE A 99 -6.50 25.19 28.23
CA PHE A 99 -5.39 25.22 27.25
C PHE A 99 -4.22 24.29 27.61
N SER A 100 -4.48 23.13 28.21
CA SER A 100 -3.41 22.14 28.45
C SER A 100 -3.28 21.20 27.27
N TYR A 101 -2.06 20.93 26.81
CA TYR A 101 -1.82 19.97 25.75
C TYR A 101 -0.81 18.89 26.15
N SER A 102 -0.88 17.75 25.47
CA SER A 102 0.12 16.69 25.51
C SER A 102 0.37 16.14 24.11
N VAL A 103 1.61 15.74 23.83
CA VAL A 103 1.99 15.08 22.58
C VAL A 103 2.66 13.73 22.87
N GLN A 104 2.28 12.71 22.12
CA GLN A 104 2.86 11.37 22.17
C GLN A 104 3.36 10.98 20.78
N TYR A 105 4.51 10.32 20.71
CA TYR A 105 5.12 9.88 19.47
C TYR A 105 5.32 8.37 19.49
N ASP A 106 4.87 7.70 18.43
CA ASP A 106 5.11 6.27 18.19
C ASP A 106 6.11 6.10 17.04
N ARG A 107 7.18 5.36 17.30
CA ARG A 107 8.26 5.03 16.36
C ARG A 107 8.26 3.58 15.91
N GLU A 108 7.45 2.74 16.55
CA GLU A 108 7.49 1.29 16.42
C GLU A 108 6.21 0.74 15.82
N GLY A 109 5.05 1.25 16.26
CA GLY A 109 3.75 0.80 15.79
C GLY A 109 3.53 1.12 14.32
N GLU A 110 2.98 0.15 13.58
CA GLU A 110 2.48 0.40 12.24
C GLU A 110 1.28 1.36 12.31
N PRO A 111 1.31 2.49 11.58
CA PRO A 111 0.19 3.41 11.58
C PRO A 111 -1.06 2.75 10.98
N ALA A 112 -2.19 2.92 11.65
CA ALA A 112 -3.49 2.49 11.12
C ALA A 112 -3.96 3.46 10.03
N TRP A 113 -3.54 3.19 8.79
CA TRP A 113 -3.84 4.02 7.62
C TRP A 113 -5.32 3.97 7.21
N THR A 114 -5.83 5.10 6.72
CA THR A 114 -7.13 5.16 6.05
C THR A 114 -6.99 4.74 4.60
N SER A 115 -5.93 5.22 3.94
CA SER A 115 -5.46 4.80 2.62
C SER A 115 -4.06 4.24 2.74
N ALA A 116 -3.84 3.04 2.21
CA ALA A 116 -2.52 2.41 2.25
C ALA A 116 -1.46 3.32 1.56
N PRO A 117 -0.26 3.48 2.15
CA PRO A 117 0.82 4.22 1.50
C PRO A 117 1.32 3.49 0.24
N ALA A 118 1.66 4.24 -0.79
CA ALA A 118 2.31 3.69 -1.99
C ALA A 118 3.72 3.13 -1.67
N PRO A 119 4.22 2.13 -2.39
CA PRO A 119 5.53 1.55 -2.12
C PRO A 119 6.69 2.55 -2.14
N GLU A 120 6.61 3.55 -3.00
CA GLU A 120 7.61 4.62 -3.11
C GLU A 120 7.78 5.38 -1.79
N ALA A 121 6.69 5.53 -1.03
CA ALA A 121 6.70 6.19 0.27
C ALA A 121 7.56 5.39 1.28
N PHE A 122 7.55 4.05 1.21
CA PHE A 122 8.40 3.20 2.07
C PHE A 122 9.89 3.36 1.71
N GLU A 123 10.21 3.47 0.42
CA GLU A 123 11.59 3.70 -0.03
C GLU A 123 12.08 5.10 0.36
N GLU A 124 11.25 6.11 0.18
CA GLU A 124 11.52 7.49 0.60
C GLU A 124 11.75 7.59 2.09
N GLU A 125 10.93 6.89 2.89
CA GLU A 125 11.08 6.81 4.35
C GLU A 125 12.47 6.28 4.72
N ARG A 126 12.88 5.14 4.15
CA ARG A 126 14.19 4.53 4.40
C ARG A 126 15.34 5.45 4.00
N ARG A 127 15.17 6.19 2.91
CA ARG A 127 16.18 7.12 2.38
C ARG A 127 16.31 8.37 3.24
N ARG A 128 15.18 8.94 3.67
CA ARG A 128 15.12 10.25 4.37
C ARG A 128 15.34 10.12 5.87
N PHE A 129 14.81 9.06 6.47
CA PHE A 129 14.85 8.81 7.91
C PHE A 129 15.51 7.46 8.16
N SER A 130 16.80 7.38 7.80
CA SER A 130 17.56 6.14 7.86
C SER A 130 17.66 5.61 9.29
N ARG A 131 17.52 4.30 9.42
CA ARG A 131 17.49 3.56 10.67
C ARG A 131 18.47 2.40 10.61
N ASP A 132 19.09 2.11 11.73
CA ASP A 132 19.84 0.88 11.92
C ASP A 132 18.85 -0.28 12.00
N ALA A 133 19.32 -1.49 11.68
CA ALA A 133 18.46 -2.67 11.64
C ALA A 133 17.73 -2.94 12.98
N GLU A 134 18.38 -2.64 14.12
CA GLU A 134 17.79 -2.78 15.46
C GLU A 134 16.63 -1.79 15.73
N HIS A 135 16.63 -0.64 15.04
CA HIS A 135 15.61 0.41 15.18
C HIS A 135 14.62 0.43 14.01
N THR A 136 14.69 -0.59 13.14
CA THR A 136 13.77 -0.74 12.01
C THR A 136 12.65 -1.70 12.41
N PRO A 137 11.39 -1.24 12.49
CA PRO A 137 10.26 -2.12 12.79
C PRO A 137 10.09 -3.20 11.73
N ALA A 138 9.63 -4.38 12.14
CA ALA A 138 9.45 -5.53 11.24
C ALA A 138 8.56 -5.21 10.03
N TRP A 139 7.43 -4.54 10.26
CA TRP A 139 6.49 -4.13 9.20
C TRP A 139 7.14 -3.21 8.16
N LEU A 140 8.07 -2.33 8.56
CA LEU A 140 8.78 -1.45 7.63
C LEU A 140 9.83 -2.23 6.83
N GLY A 141 10.47 -3.22 7.45
CA GLY A 141 11.44 -4.11 6.82
C GLY A 141 10.81 -5.00 5.74
N GLU A 142 9.67 -5.60 6.07
CA GLU A 142 8.95 -6.57 5.22
C GLU A 142 8.24 -5.88 4.03
N ARG A 143 7.51 -4.78 4.24
CA ARG A 143 6.75 -4.11 3.16
C ARG A 143 7.59 -3.32 2.16
N GLY A 144 8.76 -2.81 2.55
CA GLY A 144 9.66 -2.20 1.56
C GLY A 144 10.49 -3.21 0.76
N ALA A 145 10.23 -4.51 0.91
CA ALA A 145 10.65 -5.53 -0.06
C ALA A 145 9.55 -5.80 -1.11
N THR A 146 8.30 -5.38 -0.84
CA THR A 146 7.13 -5.58 -1.73
C THR A 146 6.80 -4.35 -2.57
N GLY A 147 7.73 -3.39 -2.70
CA GLY A 147 7.66 -2.32 -3.71
C GLY A 147 8.03 -2.78 -5.12
N GLN A 148 7.66 -4.01 -5.46
CA GLN A 148 7.70 -4.44 -6.84
C GLN A 148 6.38 -4.02 -7.47
N GLU A 149 6.43 -3.12 -8.45
CA GLU A 149 5.29 -2.84 -9.34
C GLU A 149 4.62 -4.17 -9.69
N LEU A 150 3.34 -4.34 -9.34
CA LEU A 150 2.60 -5.55 -9.64
C LEU A 150 2.67 -5.81 -11.15
N ARG A 151 3.28 -6.93 -11.54
CA ARG A 151 3.51 -7.24 -12.95
C ARG A 151 2.29 -7.94 -13.52
N ILE A 152 1.71 -7.37 -14.57
CA ILE A 152 0.54 -7.97 -15.23
C ILE A 152 1.01 -8.91 -16.35
N ALA A 153 0.71 -10.20 -16.20
CA ALA A 153 1.06 -11.21 -17.17
C ALA A 153 0.08 -11.27 -18.35
N LYS A 154 0.61 -11.59 -19.53
CA LYS A 154 -0.17 -11.67 -20.78
C LYS A 154 -0.38 -13.12 -21.24
N PRO A 155 -1.62 -13.49 -21.65
CA PRO A 155 -1.90 -14.81 -22.23
C PRO A 155 -1.08 -15.10 -23.49
N PHE A 156 -0.83 -14.07 -24.30
CA PHE A 156 -0.14 -14.14 -25.58
C PHE A 156 0.87 -12.99 -25.72
N ASP A 157 1.90 -13.15 -26.55
CA ASP A 157 2.95 -12.13 -26.76
C ASP A 157 2.53 -11.04 -27.75
N GLY A 158 1.48 -11.31 -28.53
CA GLY A 158 0.95 -10.39 -29.50
C GLY A 158 -0.13 -11.03 -30.36
N THR A 159 -0.47 -10.32 -31.43
CA THR A 159 -1.46 -10.74 -32.42
C THR A 159 -0.82 -10.62 -33.79
N ALA A 160 -0.86 -11.70 -34.57
CA ALA A 160 -0.39 -11.73 -35.94
C ALA A 160 -1.29 -10.87 -36.85
N PRO A 161 -0.82 -10.47 -38.05
CA PRO A 161 -1.62 -9.68 -39.01
C PRO A 161 -2.94 -10.34 -39.44
N ASP A 162 -3.05 -11.66 -39.30
CA ASP A 162 -4.26 -12.43 -39.60
C ASP A 162 -5.24 -12.52 -38.40
N GLY A 163 -4.93 -11.85 -37.28
CA GLY A 163 -5.75 -11.81 -36.07
C GLY A 163 -5.52 -12.97 -35.10
N ARG A 164 -4.60 -13.89 -35.41
CA ARG A 164 -4.31 -15.03 -34.52
C ARG A 164 -3.38 -14.62 -33.37
N PRO A 165 -3.56 -15.21 -32.17
CA PRO A 165 -2.63 -14.97 -31.07
C PRO A 165 -1.25 -15.55 -31.39
N GLU A 166 -0.20 -14.79 -31.08
CA GLU A 166 1.19 -15.21 -31.24
C GLU A 166 1.82 -15.56 -29.89
N VAL A 167 2.56 -16.66 -29.88
CA VAL A 167 3.35 -17.13 -28.72
C VAL A 167 4.78 -17.33 -29.19
N ARG A 168 5.71 -16.57 -28.61
CA ARG A 168 7.15 -16.58 -28.86
C ARG A 168 7.89 -16.83 -27.54
N ARG A 169 7.60 -17.96 -26.91
CA ARG A 169 8.14 -18.35 -25.60
C ARG A 169 8.70 -19.77 -25.65
N PRO A 170 9.74 -20.08 -24.85
CA PRO A 170 10.23 -21.46 -24.70
C PRO A 170 9.14 -22.36 -24.10
N GLU A 171 9.13 -23.63 -24.51
CA GLU A 171 8.24 -24.63 -23.94
C GLU A 171 8.58 -24.87 -22.46
N LEU A 172 7.55 -25.16 -21.66
CA LEU A 172 7.76 -25.57 -20.27
C LEU A 172 8.38 -26.97 -20.23
N PRO A 173 9.39 -27.20 -19.37
CA PRO A 173 9.86 -28.56 -19.08
C PRO A 173 8.70 -29.45 -18.64
N GLY A 174 8.58 -30.64 -19.22
CA GLY A 174 7.39 -31.50 -19.05
C GLY A 174 7.03 -31.87 -17.61
N GLY A 175 8.00 -31.84 -16.68
CA GLY A 175 7.75 -32.11 -15.25
C GLY A 175 7.16 -30.95 -14.45
N GLU A 176 7.16 -29.72 -14.99
CA GLU A 176 6.71 -28.52 -14.26
C GLU A 176 5.28 -28.10 -14.63
N ARG A 177 4.74 -28.59 -15.75
CA ARG A 177 3.44 -28.15 -16.32
C ARG A 177 2.31 -28.20 -15.29
N ASP A 178 2.10 -29.35 -14.67
CA ASP A 178 0.98 -29.54 -13.74
C ASP A 178 1.12 -28.67 -12.49
N ALA A 179 2.34 -28.46 -12.02
CA ALA A 179 2.62 -27.60 -10.88
C ALA A 179 2.34 -26.12 -11.21
N VAL A 180 2.70 -25.68 -12.41
CA VAL A 180 2.43 -24.31 -12.88
C VAL A 180 0.94 -24.10 -13.14
N VAL A 181 0.23 -25.05 -13.77
CA VAL A 181 -1.23 -24.97 -13.94
C VAL A 181 -1.91 -24.82 -12.58
N ARG A 182 -1.55 -25.68 -11.61
CA ARG A 182 -2.11 -25.61 -10.26
C ARG A 182 -1.86 -24.25 -9.62
N TYR A 183 -0.63 -23.74 -9.68
CA TYR A 183 -0.29 -22.42 -9.16
C TYR A 183 -1.15 -21.31 -9.78
N LEU A 184 -1.30 -21.30 -11.10
CA LEU A 184 -2.04 -20.27 -11.81
C LEU A 184 -3.55 -20.31 -11.56
N GLU A 185 -4.13 -21.51 -11.40
CA GLU A 185 -5.58 -21.69 -11.22
C GLU A 185 -6.03 -21.63 -9.75
N GLU A 186 -5.19 -22.01 -8.79
CA GLU A 186 -5.51 -21.99 -7.34
C GLU A 186 -5.17 -20.65 -6.67
N ALA A 187 -4.44 -19.77 -7.35
CA ALA A 187 -4.11 -18.46 -6.82
C ALA A 187 -5.35 -17.64 -6.45
N PRO A 188 -5.28 -16.79 -5.42
CA PRO A 188 -6.40 -15.96 -5.03
C PRO A 188 -6.93 -15.07 -6.16
N ILE A 189 -8.26 -15.04 -6.33
CA ILE A 189 -8.95 -14.21 -7.32
C ILE A 189 -9.19 -12.82 -6.74
N VAL A 190 -8.80 -11.77 -7.48
CA VAL A 190 -9.01 -10.36 -7.13
C VAL A 190 -10.14 -9.69 -7.93
N LEU A 191 -10.40 -10.17 -9.14
CA LEU A 191 -11.50 -9.70 -9.97
C LEU A 191 -12.13 -10.86 -10.73
N ALA A 192 -13.46 -10.90 -10.82
CA ALA A 192 -14.17 -11.92 -11.57
C ALA A 192 -15.40 -11.33 -12.27
N ALA A 193 -15.50 -11.55 -13.58
CA ALA A 193 -16.74 -11.35 -14.32
C ALA A 193 -17.61 -12.61 -14.26
N ARG A 194 -18.92 -12.45 -14.41
CA ARG A 194 -19.89 -13.57 -14.42
C ARG A 194 -19.96 -14.32 -15.75
N SER A 195 -19.19 -13.90 -16.75
CA SER A 195 -19.17 -14.46 -18.10
C SER A 195 -17.82 -15.08 -18.44
N PHE A 196 -17.77 -15.84 -19.53
CA PHE A 196 -16.56 -16.39 -20.11
C PHE A 196 -16.28 -15.73 -21.46
N ASP A 197 -15.00 -15.70 -21.85
CA ASP A 197 -14.60 -15.28 -23.19
C ASP A 197 -14.48 -16.46 -24.16
N SER A 198 -14.45 -16.14 -25.46
CA SER A 198 -14.20 -17.12 -26.51
C SER A 198 -12.74 -17.56 -26.51
N ASP A 199 -12.51 -18.84 -26.79
CA ASP A 199 -11.18 -19.38 -26.96
C ASP A 199 -10.55 -18.86 -28.26
N ALA A 200 -9.44 -18.14 -28.17
CA ALA A 200 -8.76 -17.52 -29.30
C ALA A 200 -8.03 -18.54 -30.19
N LEU A 201 -7.69 -19.71 -29.64
CA LEU A 201 -7.06 -20.81 -30.38
C LEU A 201 -8.10 -21.80 -30.94
N ASP A 202 -9.29 -21.84 -30.35
CA ASP A 202 -10.45 -22.59 -30.88
C ASP A 202 -11.77 -21.79 -30.82
N PRO A 203 -11.96 -20.81 -31.73
CA PRO A 203 -13.14 -19.93 -31.70
C PRO A 203 -14.47 -20.64 -31.99
N GLY A 204 -14.43 -21.89 -32.46
CA GLY A 204 -15.61 -22.69 -32.79
C GLY A 204 -16.28 -23.35 -31.58
N GLN A 205 -15.62 -23.35 -30.42
CA GLN A 205 -16.14 -23.95 -29.18
C GLN A 205 -16.94 -22.97 -28.32
N ALA A 206 -17.59 -23.52 -27.28
CA ALA A 206 -18.27 -22.73 -26.26
C ALA A 206 -17.30 -21.78 -25.55
N ARG A 207 -17.81 -20.63 -25.08
CA ARG A 207 -17.04 -19.64 -24.32
C ARG A 207 -16.62 -20.25 -22.99
N ASN A 208 -15.36 -20.65 -22.89
CA ASN A 208 -14.81 -21.39 -21.75
C ASN A 208 -13.64 -20.66 -21.07
N VAL A 209 -13.16 -19.53 -21.63
CA VAL A 209 -12.01 -18.80 -21.08
C VAL A 209 -12.46 -17.99 -19.85
N PRO A 210 -11.93 -18.24 -18.65
CA PRO A 210 -12.35 -17.53 -17.45
C PRO A 210 -11.99 -16.03 -17.52
N LEU A 211 -12.97 -15.18 -17.27
CA LEU A 211 -12.76 -13.73 -17.08
C LEU A 211 -12.51 -13.42 -15.60
N THR A 212 -11.48 -14.06 -15.05
CA THR A 212 -10.97 -13.83 -13.69
C THR A 212 -9.58 -13.20 -13.77
N PHE A 213 -9.18 -12.50 -12.71
CA PHE A 213 -7.80 -12.11 -12.46
C PHE A 213 -7.35 -12.68 -11.13
N HIS A 214 -6.17 -13.27 -11.14
CA HIS A 214 -5.51 -13.88 -10.00
C HIS A 214 -4.26 -13.09 -9.63
N THR A 215 -3.79 -13.24 -8.39
CA THR A 215 -2.52 -12.67 -7.95
C THR A 215 -1.83 -13.53 -6.90
N ASP A 216 -0.49 -13.49 -6.87
CA ASP A 216 0.36 -13.98 -5.78
C ASP A 216 1.02 -12.84 -4.98
N GLY A 217 0.59 -11.60 -5.21
CA GLY A 217 1.14 -10.42 -4.56
C GLY A 217 2.38 -9.83 -5.22
N THR A 218 2.94 -10.47 -6.25
CA THR A 218 3.99 -9.89 -7.12
C THR A 218 3.53 -9.81 -8.58
N TRP A 219 2.79 -10.82 -9.03
CA TRP A 219 2.20 -10.90 -10.35
C TRP A 219 0.67 -10.84 -10.28
N ILE A 220 0.09 -10.32 -11.35
CA ILE A 220 -1.34 -10.37 -11.65
C ILE A 220 -1.49 -11.09 -12.98
N TRP A 221 -2.40 -12.04 -13.12
CA TRP A 221 -2.66 -12.68 -14.40
C TRP A 221 -4.15 -12.97 -14.61
N PRO A 222 -4.63 -12.88 -15.86
CA PRO A 222 -5.98 -13.33 -16.18
C PRO A 222 -6.06 -14.87 -16.10
N GLY A 223 -7.22 -15.41 -15.73
CA GLY A 223 -7.49 -16.85 -15.69
C GLY A 223 -7.29 -17.54 -17.04
N ALA A 224 -7.29 -16.76 -18.12
CA ALA A 224 -6.88 -17.19 -19.45
C ALA A 224 -5.48 -17.83 -19.48
N VAL A 225 -4.50 -17.34 -18.70
CA VAL A 225 -3.13 -17.89 -18.70
C VAL A 225 -3.11 -19.35 -18.25
N GLY A 226 -3.78 -19.65 -17.13
CA GLY A 226 -3.93 -21.03 -16.64
C GLY A 226 -4.71 -21.91 -17.60
N TYR A 227 -5.81 -21.38 -18.15
CA TYR A 227 -6.63 -22.07 -19.14
C TYR A 227 -5.84 -22.46 -20.41
N TYR A 228 -5.11 -21.53 -21.02
CA TYR A 228 -4.36 -21.81 -22.25
C TYR A 228 -3.17 -22.74 -22.01
N LEU A 229 -2.52 -22.64 -20.85
CA LEU A 229 -1.50 -23.63 -20.47
C LEU A 229 -2.12 -25.02 -20.32
N ARG A 230 -3.25 -25.15 -19.62
CA ARG A 230 -3.90 -26.45 -19.39
C ARG A 230 -4.43 -27.07 -20.68
N THR A 231 -5.23 -26.33 -21.44
CA THR A 231 -5.99 -26.82 -22.61
C THR A 231 -5.13 -26.92 -23.87
N HIS A 232 -4.31 -25.90 -24.14
CA HIS A 232 -3.57 -25.77 -25.40
C HIS A 232 -2.06 -25.92 -25.24
N GLY A 233 -1.55 -25.99 -24.00
CA GLY A 233 -0.12 -26.07 -23.74
C GLY A 233 0.65 -24.80 -24.05
N VAL A 234 -0.02 -23.66 -24.10
CA VAL A 234 0.62 -22.37 -24.30
C VAL A 234 1.46 -22.02 -23.06
N PRO A 235 2.78 -21.83 -23.20
CA PRO A 235 3.62 -21.45 -22.06
C PRO A 235 3.29 -20.03 -21.56
N PRO A 236 3.18 -19.84 -20.21
CA PRO A 236 3.16 -18.51 -19.60
C PRO A 236 4.46 -17.75 -19.86
N GLU A 237 4.49 -16.47 -19.49
CA GLU A 237 5.69 -15.64 -19.64
C GLU A 237 6.88 -16.25 -18.89
N PRO A 238 8.09 -16.32 -19.48
CA PRO A 238 9.25 -16.96 -18.87
C PRO A 238 9.61 -16.39 -17.49
N GLU A 239 9.42 -15.09 -17.31
CA GLU A 239 9.67 -14.40 -16.04
C GLU A 239 8.66 -14.80 -14.96
N LEU A 240 7.40 -15.03 -15.33
CA LEU A 240 6.40 -15.57 -14.42
C LEU A 240 6.72 -17.02 -14.04
N VAL A 241 7.12 -17.84 -15.01
CA VAL A 241 7.54 -19.24 -14.75
C VAL A 241 8.77 -19.28 -13.85
N ALA A 242 9.74 -18.39 -14.06
CA ALA A 242 10.92 -18.27 -13.21
C ALA A 242 10.54 -17.88 -11.78
N HIS A 243 9.65 -16.89 -11.61
CA HIS A 243 9.13 -16.50 -10.30
C HIS A 243 8.44 -17.65 -9.56
N ILE A 244 7.56 -18.39 -10.24
CA ILE A 244 6.88 -19.57 -9.68
C ILE A 244 7.90 -20.64 -9.26
N ARG A 245 8.96 -20.84 -10.05
CA ARG A 245 10.04 -21.79 -9.75
C ARG A 245 10.83 -21.37 -8.51
N GLU A 246 11.17 -20.10 -8.39
CA GLU A 246 11.87 -19.53 -7.22
C GLU A 246 11.03 -19.67 -5.94
N GLY A 247 9.71 -19.50 -6.03
CA GLY A 247 8.75 -19.76 -4.95
C GLY A 247 8.48 -21.23 -4.66
N GLY A 248 9.12 -22.16 -5.39
CA GLY A 248 8.95 -23.60 -5.21
C GLY A 248 7.54 -24.11 -5.52
N PHE A 249 6.84 -23.46 -6.46
CA PHE A 249 5.47 -23.80 -6.88
C PHE A 249 4.43 -23.76 -5.75
N ARG A 250 4.64 -22.91 -4.73
CA ARG A 250 3.70 -22.70 -3.62
C ARG A 250 3.15 -21.29 -3.65
N LEU A 251 1.84 -21.18 -3.48
CA LEU A 251 1.18 -19.89 -3.39
C LEU A 251 1.55 -19.21 -2.06
N PRO A 252 1.99 -17.94 -2.10
CA PRO A 252 2.16 -17.16 -0.89
C PRO A 252 0.81 -16.76 -0.28
N ASP A 253 0.83 -16.39 1.00
CA ASP A 253 -0.31 -15.70 1.60
C ASP A 253 -0.30 -14.24 1.12
N VAL A 254 -1.40 -13.78 0.54
CA VAL A 254 -1.51 -12.45 -0.06
C VAL A 254 -2.39 -11.60 0.84
N ALA A 255 -1.79 -10.56 1.43
CA ALA A 255 -2.47 -9.61 2.30
C ALA A 255 -3.55 -8.78 1.57
N ASP A 256 -4.54 -8.30 2.32
CA ASP A 256 -5.72 -7.62 1.76
C ASP A 256 -5.40 -6.27 1.09
N ASP A 257 -4.39 -5.57 1.58
CA ASP A 257 -3.87 -4.34 0.96
C ASP A 257 -3.28 -4.62 -0.44
N VAL A 258 -2.49 -5.69 -0.56
CA VAL A 258 -1.90 -6.11 -1.85
C VAL A 258 -2.98 -6.55 -2.84
N ARG A 259 -4.01 -7.26 -2.37
CA ARG A 259 -5.17 -7.62 -3.20
C ARG A 259 -5.91 -6.40 -3.71
N SER A 260 -6.07 -5.37 -2.87
CA SER A 260 -6.73 -4.13 -3.24
C SER A 260 -5.92 -3.36 -4.30
N ALA A 261 -4.61 -3.25 -4.12
CA ALA A 261 -3.70 -2.66 -5.11
C ALA A 261 -3.74 -3.41 -6.45
N ALA A 262 -3.89 -4.73 -6.43
CA ALA A 262 -4.05 -5.52 -7.66
C ALA A 262 -5.35 -5.18 -8.43
N VAL A 263 -6.46 -4.92 -7.73
CA VAL A 263 -7.72 -4.48 -8.35
C VAL A 263 -7.57 -3.11 -9.01
N GLU A 264 -6.90 -2.17 -8.34
CA GLU A 264 -6.63 -0.83 -8.88
C GLU A 264 -5.76 -0.90 -10.15
N ALA A 265 -4.70 -1.73 -10.13
CA ALA A 265 -3.83 -1.95 -11.28
C ALA A 265 -4.58 -2.50 -12.51
N ILE A 266 -5.59 -3.37 -12.30
CA ILE A 266 -6.41 -3.93 -13.39
C ILE A 266 -7.43 -2.91 -13.91
N THR A 267 -8.06 -2.14 -13.01
CA THR A 267 -9.17 -1.23 -13.36
C THR A 267 -8.72 0.15 -13.83
N GLY A 268 -7.43 0.49 -13.67
CA GLY A 268 -6.86 1.77 -14.12
C GLY A 268 -7.36 2.96 -13.32
N SER A 269 -7.83 2.75 -12.09
CA SER A 269 -8.26 3.82 -11.18
C SER A 269 -7.04 4.28 -10.38
N ALA A 270 -6.30 5.24 -10.92
CA ALA A 270 -5.22 5.97 -10.25
C ALA A 270 -5.63 7.43 -10.05
#